data_AF-A0A3A9VN40-F1
#
_entry.id   AF-A0A3A9VN40-F1
#
_cell.length_a   1.000
_cell.length_b   1.000
_cell.length_c   1.000
_cell.angle_alpha   90.00
_cell.angle_beta   90.00
_cell.angle_gamma   90.00
#
_symmetry.space_group_name_H-M   'P 1'
#
loop_
_entity.id
_entity.type
_entity.pdbx_description
1 polymer ?
#
loop_
_entity_poly.entity_id
_entity_poly.type
_entity_poly.pdbx_seq_one_letter_code
_entity_poly.pdbx_strand_id
1 'polypeptide(L)'
;MKVYNLIFLILLFLVLGCEPISKNVITITNTLNFERIDELVRIPIQKINTHILDVGKKSILTVYDENNTSIPFQLEDENGDGQWDQLIFTTDFAPNEVKKIRYTVLENSKASIFPNATDIHFGVGDSNSTISEVNEYKRINDPRTASQKKFFQMEGPAWENDKVGFRMYFDPRNGIDIFGKTTPDLVLSHIGINGDYHSKEDWGMDILKVGNSLGAGSIAIKTKDSLYRITGKNGTTFKILEQGPIKSSFEMKYINDTIQGVPIQAKHKISIYKGQWYYKSDISLSGITPDMNLVAGIVNLKPNTLHSTTVNNYFSLNSYGKQSENGDHLGMALLLNKKLYNTHKTITTQETGITNTHYVSFNSENDIPISFYFLSAWEASNSKFGTAKGFTKEVAQTLEKFSHPIIIE
;
A
#
# COMPACT_ATOMS: atom_id res chain seq x y z
N MET A 1 -60.03 -51.37 34.42
CA MET A 1 -59.08 -50.49 35.13
C MET A 1 -57.85 -50.30 34.26
N LYS A 2 -57.70 -49.16 33.58
CA LYS A 2 -56.50 -48.79 32.84
C LYS A 2 -55.85 -47.63 33.59
N VAL A 3 -54.65 -47.85 34.12
CA VAL A 3 -53.86 -46.84 34.81
C VAL A 3 -52.93 -46.21 33.77
N TYR A 4 -53.11 -44.93 33.46
CA TYR A 4 -52.19 -44.16 32.62
C TYR A 4 -51.21 -43.43 33.53
N ASN A 5 -49.94 -43.79 33.44
CA ASN A 5 -48.82 -43.03 34.02
C ASN A 5 -48.62 -41.76 33.19
N LEU A 6 -48.85 -40.59 33.79
CA LEU A 6 -48.57 -39.30 33.20
C LEU A 6 -47.14 -38.89 33.58
N ILE A 7 -46.19 -39.10 32.67
CA ILE A 7 -44.81 -38.60 32.80
C ILE A 7 -44.83 -37.12 32.40
N PHE A 8 -44.59 -36.24 33.37
CA PHE A 8 -44.43 -34.79 33.15
C PHE A 8 -42.97 -34.53 32.74
N LEU A 9 -42.72 -34.39 31.45
CA LEU A 9 -41.40 -34.00 30.92
C LEU A 9 -41.28 -32.47 31.01
N ILE A 10 -40.53 -31.98 32.00
CA ILE A 10 -40.20 -30.56 32.13
C ILE A 10 -39.18 -30.22 31.02
N LEU A 11 -39.65 -29.51 29.98
CA LEU A 11 -38.82 -28.98 28.92
C LEU A 11 -38.08 -27.74 29.45
N LEU A 12 -36.79 -27.90 29.80
CA LEU A 12 -35.91 -26.82 30.20
C LEU A 12 -35.56 -25.97 28.96
N PHE A 13 -36.27 -24.86 28.77
CA PHE A 13 -35.88 -23.84 27.80
C PHE A 13 -34.58 -23.19 28.28
N LEU A 14 -33.45 -23.63 27.71
CA LEU A 14 -32.19 -22.90 27.75
C LEU A 14 -32.37 -21.61 26.95
N VAL A 15 -32.71 -20.53 27.64
CA VAL A 15 -32.60 -19.18 27.09
C VAL A 15 -31.10 -18.93 26.92
N LEU A 16 -30.59 -19.15 25.70
CA LEU A 16 -29.32 -18.57 25.28
C LEU A 16 -29.51 -17.05 25.37
N GLY A 17 -29.01 -16.47 26.46
CA GLY A 17 -28.96 -15.02 26.62
C GLY A 17 -28.15 -14.46 25.46
N CYS A 18 -28.83 -13.80 24.53
CA CYS A 18 -28.20 -12.86 23.62
C CYS A 18 -27.64 -11.75 24.52
N GLU A 19 -26.31 -11.68 24.66
CA GLU A 19 -25.71 -10.51 25.29
C GLU A 19 -26.21 -9.26 24.57
N PRO A 20 -26.57 -8.19 25.30
CA PRO A 20 -27.00 -6.96 24.68
C PRO A 20 -25.85 -6.41 23.83
N ILE A 21 -26.03 -6.46 22.52
CA ILE A 21 -25.12 -5.88 21.53
C ILE A 21 -24.86 -4.42 21.92
N SER A 22 -23.58 -4.07 21.96
CA SER A 22 -23.05 -2.85 22.58
C SER A 22 -23.77 -1.57 22.13
N LYS A 23 -23.90 -0.61 23.06
CA LYS A 23 -24.46 0.73 22.81
C LYS A 23 -23.54 1.64 21.97
N ASN A 24 -22.35 1.18 21.62
CA ASN A 24 -21.34 1.99 20.96
C ASN A 24 -21.52 1.90 19.44
N VAL A 25 -22.05 2.97 18.85
CA VAL A 25 -22.36 3.07 17.43
C VAL A 25 -21.63 4.29 16.87
N ILE A 26 -20.99 4.13 15.72
CA ILE A 26 -20.39 5.21 14.93
C ILE A 26 -21.13 5.27 13.60
N THR A 27 -21.51 6.48 13.20
CA THR A 27 -22.13 6.69 11.89
C THR A 27 -21.05 7.04 10.88
N ILE A 28 -21.06 6.36 9.73
CA ILE A 28 -20.12 6.59 8.64
C ILE A 28 -20.86 6.91 7.35
N THR A 29 -20.45 7.96 6.65
CA THR A 29 -21.20 8.48 5.51
C THR A 29 -20.31 8.64 4.27
N ASN A 30 -20.74 8.02 3.17
CA ASN A 30 -20.25 8.34 1.84
C ASN A 30 -20.99 9.57 1.31
N THR A 31 -20.30 10.70 1.12
CA THR A 31 -20.90 11.93 0.58
C THR A 31 -20.90 12.01 -0.94
N LEU A 32 -20.29 11.03 -1.62
CA LEU A 32 -20.19 11.02 -3.07
C LEU A 32 -21.39 10.30 -3.69
N ASN A 33 -21.80 10.79 -4.86
CA ASN A 33 -22.92 10.25 -5.64
C ASN A 33 -22.55 9.02 -6.49
N PHE A 34 -21.48 8.31 -6.13
CA PHE A 34 -21.08 7.06 -6.77
C PHE A 34 -20.68 6.02 -5.72
N GLU A 35 -20.73 4.74 -6.14
CA GLU A 35 -20.39 3.60 -5.29
C GLU A 35 -18.91 3.58 -4.89
N ARG A 36 -18.61 3.15 -3.67
CA ARG A 36 -17.23 2.93 -3.22
C ARG A 36 -17.08 1.49 -2.74
N ILE A 37 -16.45 0.66 -3.56
CA ILE A 37 -16.18 -0.76 -3.23
C ILE A 37 -14.87 -0.86 -2.44
N ASP A 38 -14.84 -1.71 -1.42
CA ASP A 38 -13.72 -1.92 -0.50
C ASP A 38 -13.15 -0.58 0.04
N GLU A 39 -14.01 0.39 0.35
CA GLU A 39 -13.57 1.72 0.78
C GLU A 39 -12.90 1.62 2.15
N LEU A 40 -11.67 2.14 2.23
CA LEU A 40 -10.95 2.25 3.49
C LEU A 40 -11.60 3.31 4.38
N VAL A 41 -12.16 2.88 5.50
CA VAL A 41 -12.70 3.74 6.54
C VAL A 41 -11.65 3.93 7.62
N ARG A 42 -11.48 5.18 8.07
CA ARG A 42 -10.54 5.59 9.12
C ARG A 42 -11.32 6.27 10.23
N ILE A 43 -11.42 5.61 11.38
CA ILE A 43 -12.08 6.15 12.57
C ILE A 43 -10.99 6.62 13.55
N PRO A 44 -10.86 7.93 13.83
CA PRO A 44 -9.94 8.42 14.84
C PRO A 44 -10.24 7.79 16.21
N ILE A 45 -9.22 7.36 16.94
CA ILE A 45 -9.41 6.68 18.24
C ILE A 45 -10.14 7.57 19.25
N GLN A 46 -10.03 8.89 19.14
CA GLN A 46 -10.73 9.85 20.00
C GLN A 46 -12.26 9.82 19.81
N LYS A 47 -12.77 9.25 18.70
CA LYS A 47 -14.20 9.01 18.44
C LYS A 47 -14.70 7.70 19.06
N ILE A 48 -13.80 6.84 19.50
CA ILE A 48 -14.12 5.57 20.15
C ILE A 48 -14.06 5.81 21.67
N ASN A 49 -15.13 5.49 22.39
CA ASN A 49 -15.13 5.57 23.86
C ASN A 49 -14.00 4.71 24.43
N THR A 50 -13.02 5.39 25.01
CA THR A 50 -11.71 4.84 25.35
C THR A 50 -11.60 4.29 26.77
N HIS A 51 -12.69 4.26 27.55
CA HIS A 51 -12.70 3.63 28.89
C HIS A 51 -12.32 2.14 28.88
N ILE A 52 -12.02 1.58 27.70
CA ILE A 52 -11.66 0.20 27.44
C ILE A 52 -10.31 0.05 26.69
N LEU A 53 -9.46 1.08 26.64
CA LEU A 53 -8.20 1.09 25.86
C LEU A 53 -6.97 0.41 26.50
N ASP A 54 -7.12 -0.61 27.34
CA ASP A 54 -6.00 -1.53 27.65
C ASP A 54 -5.77 -2.54 26.49
N VAL A 55 -6.04 -2.08 25.26
CA VAL A 55 -6.02 -2.84 24.01
C VAL A 55 -4.59 -3.23 23.69
N GLY A 56 -4.37 -4.53 23.44
CA GLY A 56 -3.05 -5.10 23.16
C GLY A 56 -2.42 -5.86 24.33
N LYS A 57 -2.89 -5.67 25.58
CA LYS A 57 -2.41 -6.48 26.73
C LYS A 57 -3.28 -7.69 27.04
N LYS A 58 -4.61 -7.53 27.04
CA LYS A 58 -5.59 -8.60 27.36
C LYS A 58 -6.87 -8.54 26.54
N SER A 59 -7.15 -7.37 25.95
CA SER A 59 -8.37 -7.11 25.23
C SER A 59 -8.08 -6.52 23.85
N ILE A 60 -9.04 -6.66 22.94
CA ILE A 60 -8.97 -6.17 21.58
C ILE A 60 -10.29 -5.50 21.22
N LEU A 61 -10.21 -4.38 20.50
CA LEU A 61 -11.36 -3.78 19.85
C LEU A 61 -11.97 -4.81 18.89
N THR A 62 -13.28 -4.78 18.68
CA THR A 62 -13.92 -5.62 17.67
C THR A 62 -15.02 -4.81 17.01
N VAL A 63 -15.05 -4.86 15.70
CA VAL A 63 -15.93 -4.06 14.85
C VAL A 63 -16.97 -4.96 14.22
N TYR A 64 -18.20 -4.48 14.15
CA TYR A 64 -19.34 -5.17 13.57
C TYR A 64 -20.08 -4.29 12.58
N ASP A 65 -20.57 -4.90 11.51
CA ASP A 65 -21.48 -4.25 10.57
C ASP A 65 -22.91 -4.08 11.15
N GLU A 66 -23.82 -3.54 10.35
CA GLU A 66 -25.22 -3.32 10.74
C GLU A 66 -25.98 -4.61 11.05
N ASN A 67 -25.53 -5.73 10.46
CA ASN A 67 -26.07 -7.08 10.64
C ASN A 67 -25.47 -7.83 11.83
N ASN A 68 -24.58 -7.19 12.61
CA ASN A 68 -23.85 -7.80 13.73
C ASN A 68 -22.84 -8.88 13.32
N THR A 69 -22.36 -8.82 12.08
CA THR A 69 -21.25 -9.66 11.63
C THR A 69 -19.94 -8.97 11.99
N SER A 70 -19.02 -9.69 12.63
CA SER A 70 -17.69 -9.14 12.91
C SER A 70 -16.92 -8.95 11.60
N ILE A 71 -16.32 -7.78 11.41
CA ILE A 71 -15.58 -7.43 10.21
C ILE A 71 -14.08 -7.30 10.47
N PRO A 72 -13.22 -7.61 9.48
CA PRO A 72 -11.79 -7.40 9.60
C PRO A 72 -11.46 -5.93 9.86
N PHE A 73 -10.52 -5.68 10.76
CA PHE A 73 -10.06 -4.35 11.12
C PHE A 73 -8.58 -4.38 11.56
N GLN A 74 -7.96 -3.21 11.63
CA GLN A 74 -6.65 -2.99 12.23
C GLN A 74 -6.63 -1.68 13.03
N LEU A 75 -5.76 -1.60 14.03
CA LEU A 75 -5.40 -0.35 14.69
C LEU A 75 -4.09 0.16 14.08
N GLU A 76 -3.99 1.46 13.88
CA GLU A 76 -2.79 2.10 13.36
C GLU A 76 -2.23 3.09 14.37
N ASP A 77 -0.91 3.03 14.52
CA ASP A 77 -0.06 4.07 15.10
C ASP A 77 0.62 4.79 13.92
N GLU A 78 0.07 5.94 13.53
CA GLU A 78 0.54 6.70 12.37
C GLU A 78 1.86 7.43 12.65
N ASN A 79 2.04 7.89 13.89
CA ASN A 79 3.15 8.74 14.30
C ASN A 79 4.32 7.95 14.93
N GLY A 80 4.10 6.68 15.31
CA GLY A 80 5.09 5.78 15.90
C GLY A 80 5.36 6.04 17.39
N ASP A 81 4.44 6.68 18.13
CA ASP A 81 4.60 7.00 19.55
C ASP A 81 4.16 5.86 20.49
N GLY A 82 3.67 4.75 19.93
CA GLY A 82 3.19 3.58 20.66
C GLY A 82 1.74 3.68 21.14
N GLN A 83 1.02 4.75 20.78
CA GLN A 83 -0.41 4.89 20.99
C GLN A 83 -1.18 4.67 19.68
N TRP A 84 -2.40 4.16 19.79
CA TRP A 84 -3.26 4.00 18.63
C TRP A 84 -3.86 5.35 18.23
N ASP A 85 -3.70 5.73 16.96
CA ASP A 85 -4.25 6.95 16.38
C ASP A 85 -5.63 6.71 15.74
N GLN A 86 -5.79 5.58 15.05
CA GLN A 86 -7.02 5.27 14.31
C GLN A 86 -7.32 3.76 14.23
N LEU A 87 -8.61 3.46 14.12
CA LEU A 87 -9.15 2.18 13.69
C LEU A 87 -9.40 2.22 12.18
N ILE A 88 -8.96 1.19 11.46
CA ILE A 88 -9.22 1.01 10.04
C ILE A 88 -9.91 -0.30 9.71
N PHE A 89 -10.77 -0.25 8.70
CA PHE A 89 -11.41 -1.40 8.07
C PHE A 89 -11.87 -1.02 6.66
N THR A 90 -12.30 -1.99 5.87
CA THR A 90 -12.87 -1.76 4.53
C THR A 90 -14.35 -2.09 4.51
N THR A 91 -15.16 -1.30 3.81
CA THR A 91 -16.57 -1.62 3.54
C THR A 91 -17.05 -0.97 2.25
N ASP A 92 -18.07 -1.56 1.63
CA ASP A 92 -18.69 -0.98 0.43
C ASP A 92 -19.61 0.19 0.80
N PHE A 93 -19.86 1.09 -0.14
CA PHE A 93 -20.89 2.12 -0.02
C PHE A 93 -21.66 2.28 -1.32
N ALA A 94 -22.98 2.33 -1.24
CA ALA A 94 -23.83 2.89 -2.28
C ALA A 94 -23.64 4.43 -2.36
N PRO A 95 -24.07 5.08 -3.46
CA PRO A 95 -24.09 6.53 -3.56
C PRO A 95 -24.82 7.20 -2.39
N ASN A 96 -24.18 8.19 -1.76
CA ASN A 96 -24.75 8.96 -0.63
C ASN A 96 -25.17 8.11 0.59
N GLU A 97 -24.65 6.89 0.73
CA GLU A 97 -25.06 5.96 1.78
C GLU A 97 -24.52 6.38 3.16
N VAL A 98 -25.37 6.18 4.17
CA VAL A 98 -25.05 6.30 5.59
C VAL A 98 -25.13 4.91 6.21
N LYS A 99 -24.07 4.48 6.89
CA LYS A 99 -24.00 3.20 7.60
C LYS A 99 -23.74 3.40 9.08
N LYS A 100 -24.19 2.45 9.89
CA LYS A 100 -23.85 2.36 11.31
C LYS A 100 -22.88 1.22 11.56
N ILE A 101 -21.74 1.52 12.16
CA ILE A 101 -20.78 0.52 12.62
C ILE A 101 -20.87 0.42 14.13
N ARG A 102 -20.90 -0.82 14.63
CA ARG A 102 -20.87 -1.09 16.07
C ARG A 102 -19.48 -1.52 16.47
N TYR A 103 -19.09 -1.21 17.69
CA TYR A 103 -17.84 -1.73 18.23
C TYR A 103 -17.99 -2.15 19.70
N THR A 104 -17.16 -3.09 20.11
CA THR A 104 -17.01 -3.51 21.49
C THR A 104 -15.56 -3.85 21.78
N VAL A 105 -15.22 -4.09 23.03
CA VAL A 105 -13.89 -4.61 23.39
C VAL A 105 -14.07 -5.97 24.04
N LEU A 106 -13.39 -6.96 23.50
CA LEU A 106 -13.43 -8.35 23.93
C LEU A 106 -12.09 -8.76 24.51
N GLU A 107 -12.08 -9.80 25.35
CA GLU A 107 -10.85 -10.53 25.66
C GLU A 107 -10.26 -11.11 24.36
N ASN A 108 -8.93 -11.10 24.25
CA ASN A 108 -8.25 -11.55 23.02
C ASN A 108 -8.66 -12.95 22.56
N SER A 109 -8.92 -13.87 23.50
CA SER A 109 -9.33 -15.24 23.23
C SER A 109 -10.73 -15.38 22.61
N LYS A 110 -11.56 -14.32 22.67
CA LYS A 110 -12.93 -14.30 22.18
C LYS A 110 -13.07 -13.54 20.85
N ALA A 111 -12.03 -12.86 20.41
CA ALA A 111 -12.08 -12.06 19.20
C ALA A 111 -11.91 -12.91 17.94
N SER A 112 -12.54 -12.46 16.87
CA SER A 112 -12.38 -13.09 15.55
C SER A 112 -10.96 -12.84 15.04
N ILE A 113 -10.33 -13.90 14.51
CA ILE A 113 -9.05 -13.79 13.80
C ILE A 113 -9.37 -13.70 12.32
N PHE A 114 -8.84 -12.68 11.67
CA PHE A 114 -9.01 -12.47 10.24
C PHE A 114 -7.72 -12.81 9.49
N PRO A 115 -7.80 -13.52 8.35
CA PRO A 115 -6.63 -13.76 7.53
C PRO A 115 -6.10 -12.45 6.96
N ASN A 116 -4.80 -12.39 6.69
CA ASN A 116 -4.19 -11.26 6.01
C ASN A 116 -4.81 -11.07 4.63
N ALA A 117 -5.01 -9.81 4.25
CA ALA A 117 -5.42 -9.43 2.89
C ALA A 117 -4.39 -8.51 2.22
N THR A 118 -3.29 -8.25 2.90
CA THR A 118 -2.13 -7.53 2.43
C THR A 118 -0.88 -8.27 2.90
N ASP A 119 0.19 -8.20 2.11
CA ASP A 119 1.44 -8.88 2.44
C ASP A 119 2.66 -8.03 2.12
N ILE A 120 3.73 -8.28 2.87
CA ILE A 120 5.08 -7.80 2.60
C ILE A 120 5.99 -9.01 2.74
N HIS A 121 6.71 -9.31 1.68
CA HIS A 121 7.60 -10.45 1.65
C HIS A 121 9.02 -10.02 1.32
N PHE A 122 9.99 -10.47 2.11
CA PHE A 122 11.40 -10.33 1.75
C PHE A 122 12.18 -11.60 2.11
N GLY A 123 12.39 -12.47 1.12
CA GLY A 123 13.23 -13.65 1.26
C GLY A 123 14.70 -13.33 1.06
N VAL A 124 15.55 -13.76 2.00
CA VAL A 124 17.01 -13.60 1.93
C VAL A 124 17.69 -14.95 2.20
N GLY A 125 18.70 -15.28 1.39
CA GLY A 125 19.51 -16.48 1.54
C GLY A 125 20.87 -16.37 0.84
N ASP A 126 21.64 -17.45 0.84
CA ASP A 126 22.84 -17.57 -0.01
C ASP A 126 22.51 -18.14 -1.40
N SER A 127 21.38 -18.82 -1.50
CA SER A 127 20.82 -19.38 -2.72
C SER A 127 19.30 -19.48 -2.57
N ASN A 128 18.64 -19.89 -3.64
CA ASN A 128 17.21 -20.20 -3.61
C ASN A 128 16.86 -21.29 -2.57
N SER A 129 17.74 -22.26 -2.34
CA SER A 129 17.49 -23.37 -1.41
C SER A 129 17.69 -23.02 0.07
N THR A 130 18.27 -21.86 0.38
CA THR A 130 18.55 -21.40 1.74
C THR A 130 17.77 -20.14 2.10
N ILE A 131 16.76 -19.81 1.30
CA ILE A 131 15.99 -18.59 1.47
C ILE A 131 15.07 -18.68 2.69
N SER A 132 15.04 -17.60 3.46
CA SER A 132 14.11 -17.42 4.55
C SER A 132 13.59 -15.99 4.56
N GLU A 133 12.32 -15.82 4.90
CA GLU A 133 11.72 -14.51 5.09
C GLU A 133 12.39 -13.76 6.25
N VAL A 134 12.62 -12.46 6.08
CA VAL A 134 13.19 -11.58 7.10
C VAL A 134 12.28 -10.38 7.32
N ASN A 135 12.06 -10.04 8.60
CA ASN A 135 11.29 -8.85 8.97
C ASN A 135 12.15 -7.58 8.97
N GLU A 136 13.47 -7.72 9.07
CA GLU A 136 14.43 -6.64 9.02
C GLU A 136 15.69 -7.11 8.31
N TYR A 137 16.26 -6.27 7.46
CA TYR A 137 17.52 -6.57 6.79
C TYR A 137 18.32 -5.31 6.50
N LYS A 138 19.64 -5.40 6.64
CA LYS A 138 20.57 -4.30 6.38
C LYS A 138 21.58 -4.71 5.33
N ARG A 139 21.84 -3.81 4.38
CA ARG A 139 23.02 -3.90 3.52
C ARG A 139 23.88 -2.65 3.64
N ILE A 140 25.16 -2.84 3.35
CA ILE A 140 26.14 -1.79 3.10
C ILE A 140 26.76 -2.11 1.73
N ASN A 141 27.12 -1.10 0.95
CA ASN A 141 27.62 -1.21 -0.41
C ASN A 141 26.58 -1.76 -1.41
N ASP A 142 27.05 -1.98 -2.63
CA ASP A 142 26.28 -2.60 -3.72
C ASP A 142 26.33 -4.14 -3.59
N PRO A 143 25.19 -4.81 -3.31
CA PRO A 143 25.16 -6.25 -3.13
C PRO A 143 25.49 -7.02 -4.43
N ARG A 144 25.35 -6.38 -5.60
CA ARG A 144 25.61 -7.00 -6.91
C ARG A 144 27.10 -7.21 -7.17
N THR A 145 27.94 -6.42 -6.50
CA THR A 145 29.41 -6.47 -6.59
C THR A 145 30.06 -6.97 -5.29
N ALA A 146 29.27 -7.41 -4.30
CA ALA A 146 29.80 -7.98 -3.07
C ALA A 146 30.54 -9.30 -3.35
N SER A 147 31.61 -9.55 -2.60
CA SER A 147 32.38 -10.81 -2.69
C SER A 147 31.53 -12.02 -2.29
N GLN A 148 30.69 -11.86 -1.28
CA GLN A 148 29.66 -12.82 -0.89
C GLN A 148 28.30 -12.28 -1.33
N LYS A 149 27.84 -12.72 -2.50
CA LYS A 149 26.52 -12.33 -3.02
C LYS A 149 25.45 -13.06 -2.25
N LYS A 150 24.46 -12.30 -1.76
CA LYS A 150 23.22 -12.86 -1.22
C LYS A 150 22.21 -13.05 -2.34
N PHE A 151 21.38 -14.05 -2.18
CA PHE A 151 20.16 -14.22 -2.95
C PHE A 151 19.03 -13.46 -2.26
N PHE A 152 18.43 -12.52 -2.97
CA PHE A 152 17.23 -11.80 -2.55
C PHE A 152 16.08 -12.31 -3.40
N GLN A 153 15.03 -12.85 -2.78
CA GLN A 153 13.83 -13.29 -3.48
C GLN A 153 13.30 -12.14 -4.32
N MET A 154 13.00 -12.40 -5.59
CA MET A 154 12.54 -11.38 -6.53
C MET A 154 13.53 -10.20 -6.70
N GLU A 155 14.73 -10.22 -6.12
CA GLU A 155 15.73 -9.14 -6.04
C GLU A 155 15.49 -8.05 -4.96
N GLY A 156 14.51 -8.24 -4.06
CA GLY A 156 14.27 -7.30 -2.95
C GLY A 156 12.91 -7.47 -2.27
N PRO A 157 12.53 -6.54 -1.38
CA PRO A 157 11.23 -6.58 -0.73
C PRO A 157 10.10 -6.38 -1.76
N ALA A 158 9.05 -7.18 -1.62
CA ALA A 158 7.83 -7.09 -2.38
C ALA A 158 6.64 -6.86 -1.45
N TRP A 159 5.58 -6.23 -1.96
CA TRP A 159 4.35 -5.99 -1.19
C TRP A 159 3.12 -6.08 -2.09
N GLU A 160 2.01 -6.56 -1.55
CA GLU A 160 0.78 -6.77 -2.33
C GLU A 160 -0.50 -6.62 -1.48
N ASN A 161 -1.61 -6.54 -2.19
CA ASN A 161 -2.95 -6.75 -1.66
C ASN A 161 -3.76 -7.64 -2.63
N ASP A 162 -5.07 -7.72 -2.43
CA ASP A 162 -6.02 -8.46 -3.28
C ASP A 162 -6.22 -7.89 -4.69
N LYS A 163 -5.56 -6.78 -5.06
CA LYS A 163 -5.67 -6.13 -6.37
C LYS A 163 -4.36 -6.11 -7.15
N VAL A 164 -3.24 -5.83 -6.48
CA VAL A 164 -1.94 -5.54 -7.13
C VAL A 164 -0.77 -5.85 -6.20
N GLY A 165 0.38 -6.21 -6.80
CA GLY A 165 1.66 -6.33 -6.12
C GLY A 165 2.73 -5.42 -6.72
N PHE A 166 3.81 -5.23 -5.97
CA PHE A 166 4.96 -4.43 -6.36
C PHE A 166 6.23 -5.04 -5.77
N ARG A 167 7.38 -4.66 -6.33
CA ARG A 167 8.69 -5.03 -5.80
C ARG A 167 9.65 -3.85 -5.91
N MET A 168 10.43 -3.62 -4.87
CA MET A 168 11.57 -2.71 -4.90
C MET A 168 12.89 -3.48 -4.99
N TYR A 169 13.79 -3.08 -5.89
CA TYR A 169 15.16 -3.60 -5.90
C TYR A 169 15.89 -3.23 -4.61
N PHE A 170 16.37 -4.23 -3.87
CA PHE A 170 17.20 -4.00 -2.68
C PHE A 170 18.67 -3.78 -3.06
N ASP A 171 18.94 -2.89 -4.02
CA ASP A 171 20.27 -2.55 -4.55
C ASP A 171 20.30 -1.11 -5.10
N PRO A 172 21.44 -0.61 -5.61
CA PRO A 172 21.56 0.78 -6.11
C PRO A 172 20.66 1.18 -7.28
N ARG A 173 19.96 0.26 -7.95
CA ARG A 173 18.92 0.59 -8.95
C ARG A 173 17.76 1.32 -8.28
N ASN A 174 17.39 0.89 -7.08
CA ASN A 174 16.26 1.39 -6.28
C ASN A 174 14.94 1.54 -7.08
N GLY A 175 14.80 0.74 -8.14
CA GLY A 175 13.64 0.70 -9.03
C GLY A 175 12.48 -0.04 -8.36
N ILE A 176 11.25 0.37 -8.68
CA ILE A 176 10.03 -0.33 -8.29
C ILE A 176 9.40 -0.90 -9.55
N ASP A 177 9.10 -2.20 -9.54
CA ASP A 177 8.31 -2.90 -10.55
C ASP A 177 6.90 -3.20 -10.05
N ILE A 178 6.04 -3.61 -11.00
CA ILE A 178 4.64 -3.92 -10.75
C ILE A 178 4.42 -5.40 -11.01
N PHE A 179 3.92 -6.10 -10.02
CA PHE A 179 3.37 -7.43 -10.19
C PHE A 179 1.88 -7.32 -10.43
N GLY A 180 1.50 -7.44 -11.71
CA GLY A 180 0.12 -7.40 -12.13
C GLY A 180 -0.58 -8.70 -11.74
N LYS A 181 -1.69 -8.60 -11.00
CA LYS A 181 -2.39 -9.75 -10.46
C LYS A 181 -3.69 -10.03 -11.21
N THR A 182 -3.99 -11.31 -11.42
CA THR A 182 -5.28 -11.81 -11.94
C THR A 182 -6.06 -12.61 -10.90
N THR A 183 -5.52 -12.74 -9.68
CA THR A 183 -6.14 -13.38 -8.52
C THR A 183 -6.19 -12.41 -7.32
N PRO A 184 -7.19 -12.51 -6.43
CA PRO A 184 -7.17 -11.81 -5.15
C PRO A 184 -6.24 -12.46 -4.10
N ASP A 185 -5.76 -13.69 -4.33
CA ASP A 185 -4.93 -14.40 -3.36
C ASP A 185 -3.57 -13.72 -3.15
N LEU A 186 -3.04 -13.79 -1.93
CA LEU A 186 -1.66 -13.36 -1.63
C LEU A 186 -0.69 -14.44 -2.14
N VAL A 187 0.28 -14.05 -2.95
CA VAL A 187 1.15 -14.95 -3.74
C VAL A 187 2.64 -14.68 -3.59
N LEU A 188 3.05 -13.53 -3.04
CA LEU A 188 4.45 -13.09 -3.01
C LEU A 188 5.40 -14.06 -2.30
N SER A 189 4.91 -14.77 -1.28
CA SER A 189 5.71 -15.75 -0.53
C SER A 189 6.27 -16.88 -1.41
N HIS A 190 5.61 -17.19 -2.52
CA HIS A 190 5.98 -18.29 -3.42
C HIS A 190 6.62 -17.81 -4.75
N ILE A 191 6.52 -16.52 -5.08
CA ILE A 191 7.02 -15.97 -6.35
C ILE A 191 8.54 -15.80 -6.32
N GLY A 192 9.22 -16.11 -7.44
CA GLY A 192 10.65 -15.90 -7.59
C GLY A 192 11.54 -16.89 -6.81
N ILE A 193 10.95 -17.98 -6.30
CA ILE A 193 11.67 -19.15 -5.79
C ILE A 193 11.85 -20.15 -6.94
N ASN A 194 10.74 -20.63 -7.50
CA ASN A 194 10.73 -21.55 -8.64
C ASN A 194 9.99 -20.91 -9.81
N GLY A 195 10.48 -21.11 -11.04
CA GLY A 195 9.88 -20.54 -12.24
C GLY A 195 10.31 -19.10 -12.55
N ASP A 196 9.75 -18.57 -13.64
CA ASP A 196 10.05 -17.24 -14.15
C ASP A 196 8.83 -16.33 -13.96
N TYR A 197 8.92 -15.40 -13.00
CA TYR A 197 7.84 -14.46 -12.72
C TYR A 197 7.68 -13.39 -13.82
N HIS A 198 8.57 -13.34 -14.82
CA HIS A 198 8.39 -12.51 -16.02
C HIS A 198 7.50 -13.17 -17.08
N SER A 199 7.10 -14.43 -16.87
CA SER A 199 6.12 -15.13 -17.70
C SER A 199 4.74 -15.08 -17.04
N LYS A 200 3.66 -15.11 -17.84
CA LYS A 200 2.29 -15.07 -17.33
C LYS A 200 1.89 -16.40 -16.71
N GLU A 201 1.62 -16.37 -15.41
CA GLU A 201 1.15 -17.48 -14.58
C GLU A 201 -0.31 -17.25 -14.15
N ASP A 202 -0.92 -18.24 -13.47
CA ASP A 202 -2.31 -18.16 -12.99
C ASP A 202 -2.57 -16.98 -12.04
N TRP A 203 -1.55 -16.59 -11.28
CA TRP A 203 -1.63 -15.45 -10.36
C TRP A 203 -1.44 -14.10 -11.07
N GLY A 204 -0.79 -14.07 -12.23
CA GLY A 204 -0.30 -12.85 -12.86
C GLY A 204 1.13 -12.94 -13.36
N MET A 205 1.85 -11.82 -13.37
CA MET A 205 3.28 -11.72 -13.72
C MET A 205 3.89 -10.40 -13.27
N ASP A 206 5.21 -10.27 -13.36
CA ASP A 206 5.86 -8.97 -13.45
C ASP A 206 5.53 -8.32 -14.79
N ILE A 207 4.74 -7.25 -14.72
CA ILE A 207 4.20 -6.56 -15.90
C ILE A 207 5.02 -5.34 -16.27
N LEU A 208 6.09 -4.99 -15.55
CA LEU A 208 6.84 -3.77 -15.81
C LEU A 208 8.30 -4.04 -16.13
N LYS A 209 8.78 -3.39 -17.18
CA LYS A 209 10.21 -3.23 -17.41
C LYS A 209 10.63 -1.83 -17.01
N VAL A 210 11.48 -1.76 -16.00
CA VAL A 210 12.04 -0.52 -15.45
C VAL A 210 13.22 0.03 -16.23
N GLY A 211 14.15 -0.82 -16.63
CA GLY A 211 15.45 -0.39 -17.17
C GLY A 211 16.16 0.62 -16.25
N ASN A 212 16.69 1.71 -16.83
CA ASN A 212 17.30 2.81 -16.09
C ASN A 212 16.31 3.92 -15.71
N SER A 213 15.01 3.65 -15.65
CA SER A 213 14.01 4.64 -15.21
C SER A 213 13.83 4.69 -13.68
N LEU A 214 12.81 5.43 -13.24
CA LEU A 214 12.27 5.38 -11.87
C LEU A 214 11.07 4.44 -11.72
N GLY A 215 10.75 3.63 -12.73
CA GLY A 215 9.77 2.55 -12.59
C GLY A 215 8.39 2.98 -12.16
N ALA A 216 7.84 2.24 -11.22
CA ALA A 216 6.53 2.46 -10.66
C ALA A 216 6.60 3.25 -9.36
N GLY A 217 7.12 4.48 -9.40
CA GLY A 217 7.11 5.40 -8.27
C GLY A 217 8.37 5.40 -7.42
N SER A 218 9.51 4.92 -7.95
CA SER A 218 10.79 5.08 -7.26
C SER A 218 11.16 6.55 -7.09
N ILE A 219 11.94 6.80 -6.04
CA ILE A 219 12.41 8.13 -5.68
C ILE A 219 13.83 8.42 -6.13
N ALA A 220 14.11 9.70 -6.39
CA ALA A 220 15.42 10.24 -6.68
C ALA A 220 15.53 11.68 -6.19
N ILE A 221 16.74 12.22 -6.19
CA ILE A 221 16.98 13.66 -5.94
C ILE A 221 17.29 14.33 -7.27
N LYS A 222 16.52 15.36 -7.59
CA LYS A 222 16.84 16.30 -8.66
C LYS A 222 17.75 17.38 -8.12
N THR A 223 18.87 17.62 -8.79
CA THR A 223 19.69 18.83 -8.58
C THR A 223 20.15 19.35 -9.93
N LYS A 224 20.02 20.67 -10.11
CA LYS A 224 20.17 21.33 -11.42
C LYS A 224 19.23 20.65 -12.44
N ASP A 225 19.77 20.14 -13.54
CA ASP A 225 19.03 19.50 -14.63
C ASP A 225 19.13 17.96 -14.65
N SER A 226 19.72 17.36 -13.61
CA SER A 226 19.95 15.91 -13.53
C SER A 226 19.20 15.26 -12.37
N LEU A 227 18.88 13.98 -12.55
CA LEU A 227 18.31 13.12 -11.50
C LEU A 227 19.36 12.15 -10.97
N TYR A 228 19.41 12.00 -9.65
CA TYR A 228 20.35 11.12 -8.96
C TYR A 228 19.59 10.09 -8.13
N ARG A 229 19.92 8.82 -8.35
CA ARG A 229 19.34 7.73 -7.55
C ARG A 229 19.78 7.85 -6.10
N ILE A 230 18.85 7.54 -5.21
CA ILE A 230 19.20 7.10 -3.85
C ILE A 230 19.58 5.63 -3.96
N THR A 231 20.86 5.34 -3.81
CA THR A 231 21.51 4.05 -4.03
C THR A 231 21.61 3.18 -2.78
N GLY A 232 21.61 3.79 -1.59
CA GLY A 232 21.85 3.10 -0.31
C GLY A 232 23.24 2.48 -0.20
N LYS A 233 24.23 2.91 -1.00
CA LYS A 233 25.59 2.35 -0.96
C LYS A 233 26.29 2.58 0.38
N ASN A 234 26.01 3.69 1.04
CA ASN A 234 26.56 3.99 2.37
C ASN A 234 25.80 3.28 3.52
N GLY A 235 24.70 2.60 3.19
CA GLY A 235 23.90 1.82 4.12
C GLY A 235 22.41 1.94 3.80
N THR A 236 21.71 0.80 3.78
CA THR A 236 20.26 0.76 3.68
C THR A 236 19.68 -0.29 4.60
N THR A 237 18.54 0.01 5.21
CA THR A 237 17.76 -0.95 6.02
C THR A 237 16.36 -1.08 5.48
N PHE A 238 15.87 -2.31 5.41
CA PHE A 238 14.46 -2.67 5.27
C PHE A 238 13.93 -3.09 6.64
N LYS A 239 12.72 -2.69 7.00
CA LYS A 239 12.02 -3.17 8.21
C LYS A 239 10.51 -3.19 8.01
N ILE A 240 9.87 -4.33 8.25
CA ILE A 240 8.41 -4.43 8.34
C ILE A 240 7.94 -3.70 9.60
N LEU A 241 6.92 -2.87 9.44
CA LEU A 241 6.30 -2.12 10.54
C LEU A 241 5.02 -2.81 11.02
N GLU A 242 4.19 -3.28 10.07
CA GLU A 242 2.94 -3.96 10.35
C GLU A 242 2.51 -4.83 9.16
N GLN A 243 1.76 -5.90 9.45
CA GLN A 243 1.07 -6.73 8.46
C GLN A 243 -0.29 -7.16 9.06
N GLY A 244 -1.32 -7.25 8.22
CA GLY A 244 -2.64 -7.65 8.71
C GLY A 244 -3.74 -7.75 7.66
N PRO A 245 -5.01 -7.85 8.10
CA PRO A 245 -6.18 -8.04 7.23
C PRO A 245 -6.61 -6.82 6.41
N ILE A 246 -6.08 -5.62 6.69
CA ILE A 246 -6.43 -4.35 6.06
C ILE A 246 -5.21 -3.65 5.48
N LYS A 247 -4.06 -3.69 6.15
CA LYS A 247 -2.86 -2.94 5.80
C LYS A 247 -1.59 -3.71 6.15
N SER A 248 -0.62 -3.60 5.26
CA SER A 248 0.78 -3.90 5.54
C SER A 248 1.64 -2.66 5.26
N SER A 249 2.65 -2.39 6.09
CA SER A 249 3.64 -1.35 5.82
C SER A 249 5.06 -1.75 6.21
N PHE A 250 6.03 -1.24 5.44
CA PHE A 250 7.45 -1.37 5.72
C PHE A 250 8.17 -0.04 5.52
N GLU A 251 9.40 0.00 5.97
CA GLU A 251 10.26 1.16 5.90
C GLU A 251 11.61 0.83 5.29
N MET A 252 12.03 1.68 4.36
CA MET A 252 13.37 1.75 3.84
C MET A 252 14.08 2.96 4.45
N LYS A 253 15.26 2.77 5.04
CA LYS A 253 16.16 3.88 5.39
C LYS A 253 17.39 3.86 4.51
N TYR A 254 17.83 5.02 4.06
CA TYR A 254 19.05 5.24 3.29
C TYR A 254 19.94 6.17 4.10
N ILE A 255 21.15 5.72 4.42
CA ILE A 255 22.05 6.38 5.36
C ILE A 255 23.13 7.14 4.58
N ASN A 256 23.16 8.47 4.73
CA ASN A 256 24.20 9.37 4.24
C ASN A 256 24.60 9.13 2.78
N ASP A 257 23.64 8.85 1.91
CA ASP A 257 23.92 8.63 0.50
C ASP A 257 24.43 9.91 -0.14
N THR A 258 25.58 9.85 -0.82
CA THR A 258 26.27 11.05 -1.28
C THR A 258 25.82 11.42 -2.69
N ILE A 259 25.09 12.52 -2.82
CA ILE A 259 24.60 13.04 -4.09
C ILE A 259 25.30 14.37 -4.36
N GLN A 260 26.13 14.40 -5.40
CA GLN A 260 26.93 15.58 -5.76
C GLN A 260 27.75 16.14 -4.58
N GLY A 261 28.32 15.25 -3.76
CA GLY A 261 29.12 15.62 -2.58
C GLY A 261 28.31 15.97 -1.32
N VAL A 262 26.97 16.00 -1.40
CA VAL A 262 26.09 16.27 -0.26
C VAL A 262 25.60 14.95 0.33
N PRO A 263 25.78 14.69 1.64
CA PRO A 263 25.23 13.52 2.30
C PRO A 263 23.71 13.70 2.51
N ILE A 264 22.92 12.81 1.92
CA ILE A 264 21.46 12.80 2.03
C ILE A 264 21.01 11.56 2.79
N GLN A 265 20.09 11.75 3.72
CA GLN A 265 19.37 10.68 4.38
C GLN A 265 17.93 10.66 3.87
N ALA A 266 17.39 9.46 3.68
CA ALA A 266 15.99 9.29 3.30
C ALA A 266 15.36 8.17 4.13
N LYS A 267 14.16 8.42 4.64
CA LYS A 267 13.27 7.43 5.22
C LYS A 267 12.06 7.33 4.30
N HIS A 268 11.75 6.13 3.82
CA HIS A 268 10.69 5.86 2.87
C HIS A 268 9.80 4.75 3.42
N LYS A 269 8.67 5.14 4.00
CA LYS A 269 7.63 4.23 4.46
C LYS A 269 6.68 3.94 3.30
N ILE A 270 6.44 2.68 3.02
CA ILE A 270 5.48 2.22 2.00
C ILE A 270 4.37 1.48 2.71
N SER A 271 3.12 1.84 2.39
CA SER A 271 1.91 1.18 2.92
C SER A 271 1.03 0.73 1.77
N ILE A 272 0.49 -0.48 1.87
CA ILE A 272 -0.53 -0.99 0.96
C ILE A 272 -1.76 -1.41 1.76
N TYR A 273 -2.94 -1.13 1.23
CA TYR A 273 -4.21 -1.43 1.89
C TYR A 273 -5.05 -2.35 1.02
N LYS A 274 -5.84 -3.21 1.64
CA LYS A 274 -6.84 -4.04 0.97
C LYS A 274 -7.74 -3.19 0.06
N GLY A 275 -8.11 -3.72 -1.10
CA GLY A 275 -9.09 -3.14 -2.01
C GLY A 275 -8.55 -2.11 -3.01
N GLN A 276 -7.29 -1.67 -2.85
CA GLN A 276 -6.75 -0.50 -3.56
C GLN A 276 -5.84 -0.89 -4.74
N TRP A 277 -5.92 -0.14 -5.84
CA TRP A 277 -5.03 -0.30 -7.01
C TRP A 277 -3.68 0.44 -6.86
N TYR A 278 -3.37 0.92 -5.66
CA TYR A 278 -2.21 1.76 -5.39
C TYR A 278 -1.59 1.45 -4.03
N TYR A 279 -0.31 1.79 -3.90
CA TYR A 279 0.35 1.92 -2.60
C TYR A 279 0.51 3.40 -2.23
N LYS A 280 0.70 3.67 -0.94
CA LYS A 280 1.09 4.99 -0.39
C LYS A 280 2.58 5.00 -0.08
N SER A 281 3.27 6.07 -0.45
CA SER A 281 4.64 6.37 -0.04
C SER A 281 4.68 7.63 0.82
N ASP A 282 5.31 7.51 1.99
CA ASP A 282 5.63 8.61 2.89
C ASP A 282 7.16 8.73 2.99
N ILE A 283 7.71 9.88 2.59
CA ILE A 283 9.15 10.12 2.50
C ILE A 283 9.55 11.30 3.37
N SER A 284 10.57 11.14 4.21
CA SER A 284 11.26 12.26 4.84
C SER A 284 12.73 12.29 4.42
N LEU A 285 13.22 13.46 4.08
CA LEU A 285 14.61 13.70 3.68
C LEU A 285 15.34 14.53 4.74
N SER A 286 16.64 14.30 4.89
CA SER A 286 17.53 15.16 5.66
C SER A 286 18.84 15.38 4.90
N GLY A 287 19.40 16.59 5.00
CA GLY A 287 20.63 17.00 4.31
C GLY A 287 20.43 17.62 2.92
N ILE A 288 19.21 17.73 2.40
CA ILE A 288 18.98 18.39 1.09
C ILE A 288 19.28 19.88 1.17
N THR A 289 19.85 20.43 0.10
CA THR A 289 20.06 21.87 -0.08
C THR A 289 18.88 22.52 -0.80
N PRO A 290 18.75 23.85 -0.83
CA PRO A 290 17.66 24.53 -1.56
C PRO A 290 17.57 24.19 -3.06
N ASP A 291 18.67 23.76 -3.67
CA ASP A 291 18.73 23.38 -5.10
C ASP A 291 18.39 21.90 -5.35
N MET A 292 18.09 21.15 -4.28
CA MET A 292 17.77 19.73 -4.30
C MET A 292 16.29 19.50 -4.03
N ASN A 293 15.63 18.72 -4.90
CA ASN A 293 14.23 18.37 -4.72
C ASN A 293 14.05 16.85 -4.80
N LEU A 294 13.15 16.30 -4.00
CA LEU A 294 12.64 14.95 -4.20
C LEU A 294 11.93 14.88 -5.55
N VAL A 295 12.12 13.77 -6.26
CA VAL A 295 11.28 13.39 -7.39
C VAL A 295 10.78 11.96 -7.22
N ALA A 296 9.63 11.66 -7.81
CA ALA A 296 9.12 10.31 -8.02
C ALA A 296 8.72 10.15 -9.47
N GLY A 297 8.90 8.96 -10.05
CA GLY A 297 8.74 8.77 -11.49
C GLY A 297 7.88 7.61 -11.93
N ILE A 298 7.52 7.68 -13.21
CA ILE A 298 6.82 6.68 -14.01
C ILE A 298 7.76 6.34 -15.18
N VAL A 299 8.03 5.06 -15.40
CA VAL A 299 8.83 4.61 -16.54
C VAL A 299 8.21 5.03 -17.89
N ASN A 300 9.05 5.38 -18.85
CA ASN A 300 8.69 5.77 -20.20
C ASN A 300 9.54 4.99 -21.24
N LEU A 301 9.42 3.65 -21.23
CA LEU A 301 10.17 2.77 -22.13
C LEU A 301 9.35 2.22 -23.31
N LYS A 302 8.02 2.26 -23.20
CA LYS A 302 7.07 1.72 -24.17
C LYS A 302 6.06 2.77 -24.60
N PRO A 303 5.36 2.58 -25.74
CA PRO A 303 4.37 3.53 -26.23
C PRO A 303 3.30 3.83 -25.18
N ASN A 304 3.23 5.09 -24.76
CA ASN A 304 2.24 5.59 -23.83
C ASN A 304 1.90 7.05 -24.15
N THR A 305 0.79 7.51 -23.60
CA THR A 305 0.41 8.92 -23.59
C THR A 305 0.49 9.45 -22.17
N LEU A 306 1.21 10.55 -22.00
CA LEU A 306 1.29 11.29 -20.74
C LEU A 306 0.11 12.27 -20.64
N HIS A 307 -0.57 12.28 -19.51
CA HIS A 307 -1.61 13.24 -19.17
C HIS A 307 -1.48 13.66 -17.70
N SER A 308 -2.03 14.81 -17.34
CA SER A 308 -2.17 15.19 -15.95
C SER A 308 -3.59 15.63 -15.66
N THR A 309 -4.08 15.32 -14.47
CA THR A 309 -5.44 15.64 -14.04
C THR A 309 -5.40 16.24 -12.65
N THR A 310 -6.15 17.31 -12.42
CA THR A 310 -6.36 17.88 -11.09
C THR A 310 -7.83 17.75 -10.72
N VAL A 311 -8.08 17.23 -9.53
CA VAL A 311 -9.41 17.12 -8.94
C VAL A 311 -9.33 17.72 -7.53
N ASN A 312 -10.09 18.78 -7.29
CA ASN A 312 -10.04 19.55 -6.05
C ASN A 312 -8.59 19.93 -5.67
N ASN A 313 -8.11 19.42 -4.54
CA ASN A 313 -6.78 19.69 -3.98
C ASN A 313 -5.73 18.63 -4.34
N TYR A 314 -6.02 17.72 -5.26
CA TYR A 314 -5.12 16.65 -5.66
C TYR A 314 -4.73 16.74 -7.13
N PHE A 315 -3.48 16.42 -7.41
CA PHE A 315 -2.88 16.37 -8.73
C PHE A 315 -2.51 14.92 -9.06
N SER A 316 -2.58 14.58 -10.35
CA SER A 316 -2.08 13.33 -10.88
C SER A 316 -1.22 13.54 -12.12
N LEU A 317 -0.14 12.77 -12.23
CA LEU A 317 0.60 12.57 -13.48
C LEU A 317 0.40 11.12 -13.91
N ASN A 318 -0.10 10.93 -15.13
CA ASN A 318 -0.65 9.66 -15.61
C ASN A 318 0.03 9.27 -16.91
N SER A 319 0.42 8.00 -17.06
CA SER A 319 0.78 7.41 -18.35
C SER A 319 -0.17 6.26 -18.67
N TYR A 320 -0.55 6.13 -19.94
CA TYR A 320 -1.40 5.02 -20.39
C TYR A 320 -1.02 4.58 -21.80
N GLY A 321 -0.94 3.26 -22.02
CA GLY A 321 -0.66 2.69 -23.34
C GLY A 321 -0.34 1.20 -23.26
N LYS A 322 0.14 0.64 -24.37
CA LYS A 322 0.63 -0.75 -24.44
C LYS A 322 2.02 -0.85 -23.84
N GLN A 323 2.07 -0.69 -22.52
CA GLN A 323 3.31 -0.56 -21.76
C GLN A 323 3.54 -1.65 -20.71
N SER A 324 2.70 -2.68 -20.66
CA SER A 324 2.99 -3.89 -19.87
C SER A 324 3.99 -4.81 -20.59
N GLU A 325 4.68 -5.68 -19.85
CA GLU A 325 5.46 -6.79 -20.44
C GLU A 325 4.57 -7.84 -21.13
N ASN A 326 3.28 -7.93 -20.79
CA ASN A 326 2.30 -8.78 -21.48
C ASN A 326 1.86 -8.24 -22.86
N GLY A 327 2.25 -7.01 -23.22
CA GLY A 327 1.92 -6.40 -24.52
C GLY A 327 0.50 -5.81 -24.62
N ASP A 328 -0.21 -5.71 -23.49
CA ASP A 328 -1.54 -5.12 -23.34
C ASP A 328 -1.47 -3.76 -22.62
N HIS A 329 -2.64 -3.17 -22.31
CA HIS A 329 -2.67 -1.84 -21.71
C HIS A 329 -2.32 -1.85 -20.23
N LEU A 330 -1.52 -0.87 -19.84
CA LEU A 330 -1.18 -0.56 -18.46
C LEU A 330 -1.31 0.94 -18.24
N GLY A 331 -2.14 1.33 -17.27
CA GLY A 331 -2.18 2.67 -16.71
C GLY A 331 -1.31 2.78 -15.47
N MET A 332 -0.53 3.86 -15.37
CA MET A 332 0.27 4.18 -14.20
C MET A 332 0.03 5.63 -13.79
N ALA A 333 -0.14 5.91 -12.51
CA ALA A 333 -0.36 7.27 -12.03
C ALA A 333 0.35 7.58 -10.72
N LEU A 334 1.01 8.74 -10.67
CA LEU A 334 1.44 9.39 -9.43
C LEU A 334 0.33 10.32 -8.96
N LEU A 335 -0.20 10.08 -7.76
CA LEU A 335 -1.27 10.87 -7.15
C LEU A 335 -0.74 11.59 -5.90
N LEU A 336 -0.97 12.89 -5.78
CA LEU A 336 -0.44 13.68 -4.66
C LEU A 336 -1.33 14.87 -4.34
N ASN A 337 -1.22 15.39 -3.11
CA ASN A 337 -1.79 16.68 -2.79
C ASN A 337 -1.11 17.77 -3.63
N LYS A 338 -1.90 18.65 -4.26
CA LYS A 338 -1.43 19.70 -5.15
C LYS A 338 -0.47 20.68 -4.47
N LYS A 339 -0.54 20.85 -3.14
CA LYS A 339 0.41 21.68 -2.38
C LYS A 339 1.85 21.14 -2.43
N LEU A 340 2.00 19.82 -2.57
CA LEU A 340 3.32 19.17 -2.67
C LEU A 340 3.89 19.22 -4.09
N TYR A 341 3.06 19.49 -5.10
CA TYR A 341 3.48 19.54 -6.49
C TYR A 341 4.32 20.79 -6.78
N ASN A 342 5.48 20.60 -7.40
CA ASN A 342 6.31 21.68 -7.93
C ASN A 342 6.23 21.74 -9.46
N THR A 343 6.70 20.68 -10.12
CA THR A 343 6.73 20.59 -11.59
C THR A 343 6.71 19.13 -12.02
N HIS A 344 6.50 18.87 -13.31
CA HIS A 344 6.74 17.57 -13.91
C HIS A 344 7.49 17.70 -15.23
N LYS A 345 8.32 16.71 -15.56
CA LYS A 345 9.04 16.65 -16.84
C LYS A 345 9.18 15.21 -17.32
N THR A 346 9.60 15.07 -18.57
CA THR A 346 9.99 13.79 -19.18
C THR A 346 11.47 13.84 -19.52
N ILE A 347 12.21 12.79 -19.18
CA ILE A 347 13.60 12.58 -19.61
C ILE A 347 13.66 11.38 -20.54
N THR A 348 14.24 11.57 -21.71
CA THR A 348 14.43 10.55 -22.75
C THR A 348 15.91 10.23 -23.03
N THR A 349 16.84 11.11 -22.65
CA THR A 349 18.28 11.01 -23.02
C THR A 349 19.16 10.45 -21.89
N GLN A 350 20.33 9.94 -22.31
CA GLN A 350 21.33 9.23 -21.49
C GLN A 350 22.33 10.15 -20.75
N GLU A 351 21.99 11.42 -20.47
CA GLU A 351 23.01 12.36 -19.99
C GLU A 351 23.50 12.07 -18.55
N THR A 352 22.67 11.49 -17.67
CA THR A 352 23.13 10.88 -16.40
C THR A 352 22.14 9.86 -15.84
N GLY A 353 22.63 8.66 -15.49
CA GLY A 353 22.04 7.70 -14.53
C GLY A 353 20.60 7.23 -14.78
N ILE A 354 19.63 8.11 -14.59
CA ILE A 354 18.18 7.86 -14.75
C ILE A 354 17.74 8.36 -16.14
N THR A 355 17.05 7.50 -16.88
CA THR A 355 16.60 7.76 -18.27
C THR A 355 15.16 7.30 -18.45
N ASN A 356 14.49 7.70 -19.54
CA ASN A 356 13.19 7.14 -19.93
C ASN A 356 12.17 7.19 -18.79
N THR A 357 11.95 8.39 -18.26
CA THR A 357 11.14 8.60 -17.06
C THR A 357 10.29 9.86 -17.21
N HIS A 358 9.00 9.76 -16.93
CA HIS A 358 8.17 10.90 -16.53
C HIS A 358 8.31 11.07 -15.03
N TYR A 359 8.50 12.28 -14.51
CA TYR A 359 8.60 12.48 -13.06
C TYR A 359 7.86 13.71 -12.59
N VAL A 360 7.42 13.65 -11.33
CA VAL A 360 6.98 14.80 -10.55
C VAL A 360 8.12 15.21 -9.63
N SER A 361 8.43 16.50 -9.60
CA SER A 361 9.27 17.13 -8.58
C SER A 361 8.37 17.69 -7.48
N PHE A 362 8.77 17.48 -6.22
CA PHE A 362 8.01 17.92 -5.05
C PHE A 362 8.62 19.18 -4.43
N ASN A 363 7.79 20.01 -3.82
CA ASN A 363 8.24 21.06 -2.90
C ASN A 363 8.79 20.36 -1.65
N SER A 364 10.12 20.22 -1.60
CA SER A 364 10.80 19.36 -0.63
C SER A 364 11.55 20.18 0.40
N GLU A 365 11.39 19.84 1.67
CA GLU A 365 12.09 20.47 2.80
C GLU A 365 12.67 19.38 3.71
N ASN A 366 13.75 19.71 4.42
CA ASN A 366 14.33 18.79 5.39
C ASN A 366 13.32 18.49 6.50
N ASP A 367 13.21 17.22 6.85
CA ASP A 367 12.43 16.69 7.96
C ASP A 367 10.91 16.96 7.88
N ILE A 368 10.41 17.45 6.73
CA ILE A 368 8.99 17.57 6.42
C ILE A 368 8.56 16.39 5.53
N PRO A 369 7.64 15.53 5.99
CA PRO A 369 7.19 14.38 5.20
C PRO A 369 6.47 14.76 3.90
N ILE A 370 6.76 14.04 2.83
CA ILE A 370 6.10 14.12 1.53
C ILE A 370 5.36 12.81 1.29
N SER A 371 4.07 12.90 1.00
CA SER A 371 3.23 11.74 0.71
C SER A 371 2.74 11.76 -0.74
N PHE A 372 2.84 10.62 -1.41
CA PHE A 372 2.19 10.37 -2.71
C PHE A 372 1.68 8.92 -2.79
N TYR A 373 0.85 8.65 -3.77
CA TYR A 373 0.36 7.31 -4.08
C TYR A 373 0.78 6.92 -5.49
N PHE A 374 1.09 5.65 -5.71
CA PHE A 374 1.35 5.12 -7.04
C PHE A 374 0.30 4.09 -7.41
N LEU A 375 -0.51 4.40 -8.43
CA LEU A 375 -1.59 3.56 -8.93
C LEU A 375 -1.14 2.78 -10.17
N SER A 376 -1.49 1.49 -10.19
CA SER A 376 -1.32 0.59 -11.33
C SER A 376 -2.67 0.03 -11.78
N ALA A 377 -2.91 0.10 -13.08
CA ALA A 377 -4.17 -0.27 -13.72
C ALA A 377 -3.89 -1.16 -14.93
N TRP A 378 -3.74 -2.46 -14.70
CA TRP A 378 -3.45 -3.44 -15.75
C TRP A 378 -4.72 -4.00 -16.37
N GLU A 379 -4.80 -4.04 -17.70
CA GLU A 379 -5.95 -4.55 -18.46
C GLU A 379 -6.38 -5.96 -18.02
N ALA A 380 -5.44 -6.87 -17.77
CA ALA A 380 -5.80 -8.23 -17.36
C ALA A 380 -6.32 -8.32 -15.91
N SER A 381 -5.98 -7.37 -15.04
CA SER A 381 -6.50 -7.33 -13.66
C SER A 381 -7.96 -6.88 -13.60
N ASN A 382 -8.37 -5.99 -14.50
CA ASN A 382 -9.75 -5.52 -14.58
C ASN A 382 -10.06 -4.95 -15.97
N SER A 383 -11.15 -5.43 -16.59
CA SER A 383 -11.57 -5.02 -17.93
C SER A 383 -11.73 -3.51 -18.12
N LYS A 384 -12.04 -2.74 -17.05
CA LYS A 384 -12.13 -1.28 -17.12
C LYS A 384 -10.80 -0.63 -17.54
N PHE A 385 -9.67 -1.28 -17.26
CA PHE A 385 -8.33 -0.77 -17.60
C PHE A 385 -7.90 -1.04 -19.04
N GLY A 386 -8.67 -1.81 -19.81
CA GLY A 386 -8.45 -2.00 -21.25
C GLY A 386 -8.73 -0.77 -22.10
N THR A 387 -9.19 0.34 -21.52
CA THR A 387 -9.37 1.61 -22.23
C THR A 387 -8.81 2.80 -21.44
N ALA A 388 -8.30 3.81 -22.18
CA ALA A 388 -7.83 5.06 -21.57
C ALA A 388 -8.95 5.73 -20.75
N LYS A 389 -10.20 5.68 -21.24
CA LYS A 389 -11.36 6.25 -20.53
C LYS A 389 -11.60 5.58 -19.17
N GLY A 390 -11.53 4.25 -19.09
CA GLY A 390 -11.73 3.54 -17.84
C GLY A 390 -10.59 3.78 -16.84
N PHE A 391 -9.34 3.86 -17.32
CA PHE A 391 -8.21 4.27 -16.49
C PHE A 391 -8.34 5.72 -15.98
N THR A 392 -8.62 6.69 -16.85
CA THR A 392 -8.80 8.09 -16.44
C THR A 392 -9.97 8.26 -15.48
N LYS A 393 -11.06 7.49 -15.66
CA LYS A 393 -12.17 7.48 -14.71
C LYS A 393 -11.73 6.97 -13.34
N GLU A 394 -10.96 5.88 -13.28
CA GLU A 394 -10.43 5.36 -12.02
C GLU A 394 -9.59 6.41 -11.30
N VAL A 395 -8.62 7.04 -12.00
CA VAL A 395 -7.78 8.10 -11.42
C VAL A 395 -8.65 9.24 -10.88
N ALA A 396 -9.60 9.75 -11.66
CA ALA A 396 -10.48 10.83 -11.23
C ALA A 396 -11.29 10.44 -9.99
N GLN A 397 -11.86 9.23 -9.95
CA GLN A 397 -12.62 8.74 -8.80
C GLN A 397 -11.74 8.55 -7.56
N THR A 398 -10.50 8.07 -7.70
CA THR A 398 -9.54 7.98 -6.59
C THR A 398 -9.24 9.37 -6.01
N LEU A 399 -9.02 10.38 -6.86
CA LEU A 399 -8.78 11.75 -6.39
C LEU A 399 -10.01 12.39 -5.73
N GLU A 400 -11.22 12.08 -6.21
CA GLU A 400 -12.47 12.49 -5.55
C GLU A 400 -12.60 11.87 -4.16
N LYS A 401 -12.29 10.57 -4.02
CA LYS A 401 -12.29 9.89 -2.71
C LYS A 401 -11.29 10.51 -1.74
N PHE A 402 -10.10 10.87 -2.19
CA PHE A 402 -9.12 11.59 -1.36
C PHE A 402 -9.62 12.96 -0.90
N SER A 403 -10.38 13.64 -1.75
CA SER A 403 -10.95 14.96 -1.46
C SER A 403 -12.16 14.90 -0.54
N HIS A 404 -12.84 13.75 -0.51
CA HIS A 404 -14.08 13.51 0.23
C HIS A 404 -13.96 12.22 1.04
N PRO A 405 -13.12 12.20 2.09
CA PRO A 405 -13.03 11.05 2.99
C PRO A 405 -14.39 10.75 3.61
N ILE A 406 -14.59 9.49 4.04
CA ILE A 406 -15.81 9.08 4.74
C ILE A 406 -15.98 9.95 5.99
N ILE A 407 -17.17 10.53 6.15
CA ILE A 407 -17.50 11.35 7.33
C ILE A 407 -17.76 10.41 8.50
N ILE A 408 -17.16 10.71 9.66
CA ILE A 408 -17.26 9.93 10.89
C ILE A 408 -17.95 10.76 11.97
N GLU A 409 -19.13 10.32 12.40
CA GLU A 409 -20.01 11.00 13.36
C GLU A 409 -20.28 10.19 14.62
#